data_AF-Q0QG38-F1
#
_entry.id   AF-Q0QG38-F1
#
_cell.length_a   1.000
_cell.length_b   1.000
_cell.length_c   1.000
_cell.angle_alpha   90.00
_cell.angle_beta   90.00
_cell.angle_gamma   90.00
#
_symmetry.space_group_name_H-M   'P 1'
#
loop_
_entity.id
_entity.type
_entity.pdbx_description
1 polymer ?
#
loop_
_entity_poly.entity_id
_entity_poly.type
_entity_poly.pdbx_seq_one_letter_code
_entity_poly.pdbx_strand_id
1 'polypeptide(L)' 'QYELRRNLYKAFCQDPDLPSDMRDKHRYKLSKLPRKSSMARVRNRCIFTGRPRSVDEFFRISRI' A
#
# COMPACT_ATOMS: atom_id res chain seq x y z
N GLN A 1 5.65 -5.81 -7.17
CA GLN A 1 7.07 -5.37 -7.35
C GLN A 1 7.68 -4.77 -6.08
N TYR A 2 7.08 -3.75 -5.44
CA TYR A 2 7.70 -3.04 -4.29
C TYR A 2 7.16 -3.41 -2.91
N GLU A 3 6.28 -4.41 -2.82
CA GLU A 3 5.53 -4.74 -1.60
C GLU A 3 6.44 -5.10 -0.42
N LEU A 4 7.33 -6.08 -0.60
CA LEU A 4 8.28 -6.51 0.43
C LEU A 4 9.11 -5.34 0.96
N ARG A 5 9.69 -4.53 0.07
CA ARG A 5 10.51 -3.36 0.45
C ARG A 5 9.72 -2.34 1.27
N ARG A 6 8.46 -2.05 0.87
CA ARG A 6 7.59 -1.12 1.61
C ARG A 6 7.25 -1.66 2.99
N ASN A 7 6.95 -2.94 3.11
CA ASN A 7 6.60 -3.57 4.39
C ASN A 7 7.80 -3.54 5.35
N LEU A 8 8.99 -3.90 4.87
CA LEU A 8 10.22 -3.82 5.66
C LEU A 8 10.50 -2.39 6.13
N TYR A 9 10.46 -1.40 5.25
CA TYR A 9 10.70 -0.01 5.66
C TYR A 9 9.65 0.52 6.64
N LYS A 10 8.39 0.13 6.49
CA LYS A 10 7.35 0.48 7.45
C LYS A 10 7.59 -0.15 8.82
N ALA A 11 7.98 -1.42 8.86
CA ALA A 11 8.31 -2.12 10.11
C ALA A 11 9.44 -1.40 10.86
N PHE A 12 10.55 -1.10 10.18
CA PHE A 12 11.66 -0.34 10.77
C PHE A 12 11.25 1.08 11.22
N CYS A 13 10.25 1.70 10.59
CA CYS A 13 9.76 3.01 11.02
C CYS A 13 8.85 2.94 12.25
N GLN A 14 8.22 1.79 12.51
CA GLN A 14 7.28 1.57 13.61
C GLN A 14 7.95 1.02 14.87
N ASP A 15 9.11 0.39 14.73
CA ASP A 15 9.85 -0.20 15.83
C ASP A 15 10.39 0.90 16.80
N PRO A 16 9.97 0.87 18.09
CA PRO A 16 10.39 1.85 19.07
C PRO A 16 11.85 1.67 19.53
N ASP A 17 12.40 0.46 19.42
CA ASP A 17 13.71 0.09 19.96
C ASP A 17 14.87 0.58 19.08
N LEU A 18 14.57 0.90 17.82
CA LEU A 18 15.56 1.43 16.89
C LEU A 18 15.90 2.91 17.18
N PRO A 19 17.17 3.32 16.99
CA PRO A 19 17.55 4.73 17.04
C PRO A 19 16.75 5.61 16.07
N SER A 20 16.49 6.86 16.48
CA SER A 20 15.76 7.86 15.67
C SER A 20 16.32 8.00 14.26
N ASP A 21 17.65 8.09 14.14
CA ASP A 21 18.34 8.35 12.88
C ASP A 21 18.14 7.22 11.87
N MET A 22 18.09 5.98 12.36
CA MET A 22 17.78 4.82 11.52
C MET A 22 16.33 4.88 11.03
N ARG A 23 15.38 5.20 11.92
CA ARG A 23 13.96 5.38 11.54
C ARG A 23 13.80 6.45 10.48
N ASP A 24 14.48 7.59 10.63
CA ASP A 24 14.40 8.69 9.67
C ASP A 24 15.01 8.34 8.31
N LYS A 25 16.12 7.60 8.30
CA LYS A 25 16.70 7.04 7.07
C LYS A 25 15.71 6.10 6.36
N HIS A 26 14.97 5.27 7.09
CA HIS A 26 13.96 4.39 6.52
C HIS A 26 12.71 5.15 6.05
N ARG A 27 12.28 6.21 6.75
CA ARG A 27 11.22 7.12 6.30
C ARG A 27 11.59 7.80 4.97
N TYR A 28 12.82 8.27 4.85
CA TYR A 28 13.34 8.86 3.61
C TYR A 28 13.41 7.84 2.46
N LYS A 29 13.84 6.60 2.73
CA LYS A 29 13.81 5.52 1.72
C LYS A 29 12.38 5.17 1.29
N LEU A 30 11.41 5.18 2.22
CA LEU A 30 10.01 4.92 1.93
C LEU A 30 9.39 6.00 1.04
N SER A 31 9.74 7.27 1.25
CA SER A 31 9.23 8.40 0.47
C SER A 31 9.77 8.44 -0.97
N LYS A 32 10.99 7.94 -1.20
CA LYS A 32 11.58 7.79 -2.54
C LYS A 32 10.89 6.77 -3.44
N LEU A 33 10.13 5.83 -2.88
CA LEU A 33 9.45 4.82 -3.68
C LEU A 33 8.31 5.43 -4.51
N PRO A 34 8.02 4.90 -5.71
CA PRO A 34 6.96 5.42 -6.57
C PRO A 34 5.61 5.49 -5.84
N ARG A 35 4.90 6.63 -5.87
CA ARG A 35 3.64 6.80 -5.13
C ARG A 35 2.57 5.76 -5.50
N LYS A 36 2.49 5.37 -6.78
CA LYS A 36 1.55 4.35 -7.29
C LYS A 36 1.82 2.93 -6.75
N SER A 37 2.97 2.69 -6.12
CA SER A 37 3.29 1.40 -5.51
C SER A 37 2.54 1.13 -4.18
N SER A 38 1.83 2.12 -3.64
CA SER A 38 1.11 1.97 -2.38
C SER A 38 -0.20 1.22 -2.56
N MET A 39 -0.42 0.16 -1.75
CA MET A 39 -1.66 -0.62 -1.75
C MET A 39 -2.91 0.25 -1.53
N ALA A 40 -2.81 1.28 -0.68
CA ALA A 40 -3.92 2.20 -0.42
C ALA A 40 -4.42 2.98 -1.66
N ARG A 41 -3.65 2.98 -2.76
CA ARG A 41 -4.07 3.61 -4.04
C ARG A 41 -4.69 2.62 -5.02
N VAL A 42 -4.60 1.32 -4.74
CA VAL A 42 -5.28 0.30 -5.53
C VAL A 42 -6.76 0.37 -5.19
N ARG A 43 -7.62 0.38 -6.22
CA ARG A 43 -9.07 0.46 -6.06
C ARG A 43 -9.71 -0.80 -6.59
N ASN A 44 -10.48 -1.47 -5.75
CA ASN A 44 -11.30 -2.61 -6.17
C ASN A 44 -12.38 -2.12 -7.14
N ARG A 45 -12.39 -2.69 -8.35
CA ARG A 45 -13.33 -2.38 -9.43
C ARG A 45 -14.02 -3.66 -9.88
N CYS A 46 -15.25 -3.53 -10.38
CA CYS A 46 -15.95 -4.63 -11.02
C CYS A 46 -15.17 -5.12 -12.25
N ILE A 47 -15.05 -6.44 -12.42
CA ILE A 47 -14.34 -7.05 -13.55
C ILE A 47 -15.09 -6.83 -14.87
N PHE A 48 -16.42 -6.90 -14.85
CA PHE A 48 -17.24 -6.78 -16.06
C PHE A 48 -17.45 -5.31 -16.47
N THR A 49 -17.82 -4.45 -15.54
CA THR A 49 -18.23 -3.06 -15.84
C THR A 49 -17.18 -2.01 -15.49
N GLY A 50 -16.13 -2.37 -14.75
CA GLY A 50 -15.14 -1.42 -14.25
C GLY A 50 -15.66 -0.46 -13.16
N ARG A 51 -16.90 -0.66 -12.67
CA ARG A 51 -17.54 0.21 -11.68
C ARG A 51 -16.68 0.32 -10.41
N PRO A 52 -16.45 1.54 -9.88
CA PRO A 52 -15.48 1.77 -8.81
C PRO A 52 -16.06 1.75 -7.38
N ARG A 53 -17.36 1.52 -7.22
CA ARG A 53 -18.08 1.52 -5.93
C ARG A 53 -19.18 0.46 -5.95
N SER A 54 -19.60 0.02 -4.76
CA SER A 54 -20.59 -1.06 -4.58
C SER A 54 -20.19 -2.32 -5.38
N VAL A 55 -18.97 -2.78 -5.12
CA VAL A 55 -18.41 -4.00 -5.70
C VAL A 55 -18.28 -5.00 -4.57
N ASP A 56 -18.83 -6.20 -4.74
CA ASP A 56 -18.66 -7.28 -3.79
C ASP A 56 -17.25 -7.86 -3.91
N GLU A 57 -16.52 -7.94 -2.79
CA GLU A 57 -15.11 -8.32 -2.81
C GLU A 57 -14.88 -9.78 -3.20
N PHE A 58 -15.77 -10.67 -2.76
CA PHE A 58 -15.68 -12.11 -3.03
C PHE A 58 -15.84 -12.42 -4.52
N PHE A 59 -16.89 -11.88 -5.15
CA PHE A 59 -17.18 -12.12 -6.57
C PHE A 59 -16.48 -11.14 -7.52
N ARG A 60 -16.06 -9.97 -7.01
CA ARG A 60 -15.52 -8.85 -7.79
C ARG A 60 -16.49 -8.29 -8.85
N ILE A 61 -17.78 -8.32 -8.54
CA ILE A 61 -18.88 -7.87 -9.40
C ILE A 61 -19.56 -6.64 -8.78
N SER A 62 -20.11 -5.76 -9.61
CA SER A 62 -20.89 -4.60 -9.17
C SER A 62 -22.32 -4.98 -8.83
N ARG A 63 -23.01 -4.18 -8.01
CA ARG A 63 -24.46 -4.31 -7.74
C ARG A 63 -25.43 -4.10 -8.94
N ILE A 64 -24.92 -4.00 -10.17
CA ILE A 64 -25.70 -3.88 -11.41
C ILE A 64 -25.62 -5.24 -12.07
#